data_AF-A0A7J4T338-F1
#
_entry.id   AF-A0A7J4T338-F1
#
_cell.length_a   1.000
_cell.length_b   1.000
_cell.length_c   1.000
_cell.angle_alpha   90.00
_cell.angle_beta   90.00
_cell.angle_gamma   90.00
#
_symmetry.space_group_name_H-M   'P 1'
#
loop_
_entity.id
_entity.type
_entity.pdbx_description
1 polymer ?
#
loop_
_entity_poly.entity_id
_entity_poly.type
_entity_poly.pdbx_seq_one_letter_code
_entity_poly.pdbx_strand_id
1 'polypeptide(L)'
;MFKKGSRIPAGSVEFFDTVVHPGDAIQERGEKISHNVEEIHVPPILLVDEHEKLTKAESRSRLGVPDDVIVWYLQLGAGQINDIESEVRITVECILESDSSCYIVIGESLLGQRIDFQHERVRLLRDYPNSIYLNGIDYSVQAGGYNSFHEMRVSRTPTIFFPNMKTGMDDQNARCKVAVDEGWGVVVETRTRKNILLSIAEVQSINPGDDIIPDKITDMGWVESLL
;
A
#
# COMPACT_ATOMS: atom_id res chain seq x y z
N MET A 1 33.75 10.93 -6.90
CA MET A 1 33.16 12.17 -7.47
C MET A 1 31.69 11.86 -7.75
N PHE A 2 30.77 12.39 -6.96
CA PHE A 2 29.34 12.07 -7.03
C PHE A 2 28.73 12.52 -8.37
N LYS A 3 27.93 11.65 -9.02
CA LYS A 3 27.24 11.99 -10.28
C LYS A 3 26.25 13.13 -10.02
N LYS A 4 26.25 14.11 -10.92
CA LYS A 4 25.34 15.25 -10.92
C LYS A 4 23.91 14.73 -11.15
N GLY A 5 23.12 14.60 -10.08
CA GLY A 5 21.73 14.12 -10.13
C GLY A 5 21.29 13.25 -8.97
N SER A 6 22.21 12.66 -8.19
CA SER A 6 21.84 11.95 -6.96
C SER A 6 21.58 12.93 -5.83
N ARG A 7 20.36 12.95 -5.27
CA ARG A 7 19.96 13.80 -4.13
C ARG A 7 20.54 13.35 -2.77
N ILE A 8 21.55 12.47 -2.77
CA ILE A 8 22.27 12.13 -1.55
C ILE A 8 23.22 13.31 -1.28
N PRO A 9 23.07 14.04 -0.15
CA PRO A 9 23.97 15.13 0.17
C PRO A 9 25.40 14.58 0.19
N ALA A 10 26.27 15.12 -0.66
CA ALA A 10 27.66 14.64 -0.73
C ALA A 10 28.31 14.81 0.66
N GLY A 11 28.81 13.70 1.21
CA GLY A 11 29.46 13.67 2.53
C GLY A 11 28.53 13.46 3.74
N SER A 12 27.23 13.18 3.57
CA SER A 12 26.34 12.98 4.73
C SER A 12 26.40 11.58 5.34
N VAL A 13 26.64 10.55 4.54
CA VAL A 13 26.58 9.15 5.00
C VAL A 13 27.71 8.84 5.99
N GLU A 14 28.88 9.44 5.81
CA GLU A 14 30.06 9.26 6.68
C GLU A 14 29.87 9.79 8.12
N PHE A 15 28.78 10.51 8.41
CA PHE A 15 28.44 10.93 9.78
C PHE A 15 27.67 9.87 10.57
N PHE A 16 27.27 8.77 9.94
CA PHE A 16 26.55 7.68 10.59
C PHE A 16 27.50 6.51 10.85
N ASP A 17 27.36 5.87 12.02
CA ASP A 17 28.11 4.65 12.33
C ASP A 17 27.54 3.44 11.57
N THR A 18 26.22 3.44 11.34
CA THR A 18 25.49 2.36 10.68
C THR A 18 24.30 2.93 9.88
N VAL A 19 24.02 2.35 8.72
CA VAL A 19 22.85 2.63 7.89
C VAL A 19 21.97 1.39 7.81
N VAL A 20 20.71 1.53 8.20
CA VAL A 20 19.71 0.46 8.06
C VAL A 20 18.97 0.63 6.74
N HIS A 21 18.96 -0.41 5.91
CA HIS A 21 18.31 -0.47 4.61
C HIS A 21 17.08 -1.38 4.67
N PRO A 22 15.87 -0.82 4.77
CA PRO A 22 14.64 -1.60 4.67
C PRO A 22 14.51 -2.27 3.31
N GLY A 23 14.13 -3.53 3.30
CA GLY A 23 13.87 -4.28 2.08
C GLY A 23 12.69 -3.71 1.31
N ASP A 24 12.74 -3.82 -0.02
CA ASP A 24 11.61 -3.50 -0.91
C ASP A 24 11.29 -4.73 -1.78
N ALA A 25 10.12 -4.74 -2.41
CA ALA A 25 9.71 -5.82 -3.31
C ALA A 25 10.45 -5.75 -4.65
N ILE A 26 10.98 -4.58 -5.00
CA ILE A 26 11.88 -4.40 -6.14
C ILE A 26 13.33 -4.49 -5.68
N GLN A 27 14.18 -5.12 -6.49
CA GLN A 27 15.62 -5.03 -6.28
C GLN A 27 16.10 -3.61 -6.55
N GLU A 28 16.99 -3.10 -5.70
CA GLU A 28 17.63 -1.80 -5.89
C GLU A 28 18.32 -1.75 -7.27
N ARG A 29 17.87 -0.85 -8.14
CA ARG A 29 18.53 -0.54 -9.41
C ARG A 29 19.41 0.68 -9.22
N GLY A 30 20.71 0.47 -9.01
CA GLY A 30 21.68 1.57 -8.93
C GLY A 30 23.11 1.13 -8.65
N GLU A 31 24.07 1.97 -9.03
CA GLU A 31 25.44 1.88 -8.51
C GLU A 31 25.38 2.16 -7.00
N LYS A 32 25.56 1.13 -6.16
CA LYS A 32 25.76 1.32 -4.72
C LYS A 32 26.86 2.37 -4.53
N ILE A 33 26.56 3.43 -3.79
CA ILE A 33 27.58 4.41 -3.43
C ILE A 33 28.55 3.70 -2.50
N SER A 34 29.76 3.44 -2.97
CA SER A 34 30.80 2.85 -2.12
C SER A 34 31.09 3.80 -0.95
N HIS A 35 30.80 3.35 0.27
CA HIS A 35 31.18 4.00 1.52
C HIS A 35 31.65 2.96 2.54
N ASN A 36 32.34 3.40 3.59
CA ASN A 36 32.90 2.54 4.63
C ASN A 36 31.97 2.37 5.86
N VAL A 37 30.77 2.96 5.81
CA VAL A 37 29.77 2.82 6.88
C VAL A 37 29.11 1.46 6.79
N GLU A 38 28.86 0.85 7.94
CA GLU A 38 28.18 -0.45 8.05
C GLU A 38 26.75 -0.35 7.48
N GLU A 39 26.39 -1.28 6.58
CA GLU A 39 25.03 -1.40 6.05
C GLU A 39 24.36 -2.64 6.62
N ILE A 40 23.18 -2.46 7.22
CA ILE A 40 22.34 -3.56 7.71
C ILE A 40 21.07 -3.61 6.88
N HIS A 41 20.87 -4.70 6.15
CA HIS A 41 19.66 -4.93 5.37
C HIS A 41 18.62 -5.67 6.24
N VAL A 42 17.41 -5.12 6.29
CA VAL A 42 16.32 -5.64 7.14
C VAL A 42 15.09 -5.92 6.29
N PRO A 43 14.14 -6.76 6.74
CA PRO A 43 12.84 -6.89 6.09
C PRO A 43 12.12 -5.55 5.93
N PRO A 44 11.09 -5.45 5.08
CA PRO A 44 10.30 -4.23 4.99
C PRO A 44 9.75 -3.82 6.36
N ILE A 45 10.05 -2.60 6.78
CA ILE A 45 9.58 -2.08 8.07
C ILE A 45 8.11 -1.70 7.97
N LEU A 46 7.28 -2.34 8.81
CA LEU A 46 5.87 -2.05 9.01
C LEU A 46 5.63 -1.55 10.42
N LEU A 47 4.54 -0.80 10.63
CA LEU A 47 4.24 -0.20 11.95
C LEU A 47 3.39 -1.09 12.85
N VAL A 48 2.59 -1.99 12.28
CA VAL A 48 1.61 -2.80 13.00
C VAL A 48 1.95 -4.26 12.83
N ASP A 49 2.16 -4.94 13.95
CA ASP A 49 2.36 -6.38 13.98
C ASP A 49 1.04 -7.14 13.85
N GLU A 50 1.11 -8.41 13.41
CA GLU A 50 -0.08 -9.24 13.22
C GLU A 50 -0.95 -9.38 14.49
N HIS A 51 -0.32 -9.42 15.66
CA HIS A 51 -1.01 -9.55 16.95
C HIS A 51 -1.64 -8.25 17.45
N GLU A 52 -1.28 -7.10 16.87
CA GLU A 52 -1.87 -5.79 17.16
C GLU A 52 -3.07 -5.49 16.26
N LYS A 53 -3.24 -6.25 15.17
CA LYS A 53 -4.39 -6.12 14.28
C LYS A 53 -5.66 -6.57 14.99
N LEU A 54 -6.73 -5.84 14.73
CA LEU A 54 -8.06 -6.22 15.20
C LEU A 54 -8.55 -7.46 14.45
N THR A 55 -9.43 -8.22 15.08
CA THR A 55 -10.16 -9.28 14.36
C THR A 55 -11.08 -8.68 13.30
N LYS A 56 -11.49 -9.48 12.31
CA LYS A 56 -12.44 -9.05 11.26
C LYS A 56 -13.68 -8.34 11.81
N ALA A 57 -14.32 -8.94 12.82
CA ALA A 57 -15.52 -8.38 13.45
C ALA A 57 -15.24 -7.07 14.20
N GLU A 58 -14.12 -6.98 14.93
CA GLU A 58 -13.73 -5.75 15.63
C GLU A 58 -13.39 -4.63 14.64
N SER A 59 -12.68 -4.93 13.55
CA SER A 59 -12.40 -3.97 12.48
C SER A 59 -13.70 -3.45 11.89
N ARG A 60 -14.63 -4.34 11.50
CA ARG A 60 -15.90 -3.98 10.87
C ARG A 60 -16.80 -3.17 11.80
N SER A 61 -16.88 -3.56 13.07
CA SER A 61 -17.58 -2.79 14.10
C SER A 61 -17.02 -1.37 14.27
N ARG A 62 -15.69 -1.20 14.34
CA ARG A 62 -15.07 0.13 14.49
C ARG A 62 -15.18 0.99 13.23
N LEU A 63 -15.14 0.36 12.06
CA LEU A 63 -15.32 1.03 10.77
C LEU A 63 -16.79 1.37 10.47
N GLY A 64 -17.74 0.82 11.24
CA GLY A 64 -19.17 1.04 11.05
C GLY A 64 -19.71 0.42 9.76
N VAL A 65 -19.20 -0.77 9.41
CA VAL A 65 -19.64 -1.56 8.25
C VAL A 65 -20.24 -2.91 8.72
N PRO A 66 -21.19 -3.51 7.97
CA PRO A 66 -21.76 -4.81 8.31
C PRO A 66 -20.76 -5.97 8.29
N ASP A 67 -21.08 -7.05 9.01
CA ASP A 67 -20.22 -8.24 9.13
C ASP A 67 -20.37 -9.26 8.00
N ASP A 68 -21.39 -9.16 7.15
CA ASP A 68 -21.74 -10.13 6.11
C ASP A 68 -21.67 -9.55 4.69
N VAL A 69 -20.92 -8.46 4.51
CA VAL A 69 -20.72 -7.78 3.23
C VAL A 69 -19.26 -7.81 2.78
N ILE A 70 -19.05 -7.52 1.49
CA ILE A 70 -17.73 -7.20 0.94
C ILE A 70 -17.35 -5.77 1.32
N VAL A 71 -16.13 -5.60 1.82
CA VAL A 71 -15.58 -4.30 2.21
C VAL A 71 -14.34 -3.99 1.37
N TRP A 72 -14.41 -2.87 0.66
CA TRP A 72 -13.31 -2.29 -0.10
C TRP A 72 -12.58 -1.24 0.73
N TYR A 73 -11.26 -1.23 0.68
CA TYR A 73 -10.43 -0.15 1.22
C TYR A 73 -9.79 0.67 0.09
N LEU A 74 -9.97 1.97 0.08
CA LEU A 74 -9.44 2.86 -0.95
C LEU A 74 -8.50 3.89 -0.33
N GLN A 75 -7.22 3.88 -0.72
CA GLN A 75 -6.24 4.87 -0.28
C GLN A 75 -5.24 5.20 -1.39
N LEU A 76 -5.43 6.34 -2.05
CA LEU A 76 -4.57 6.79 -3.16
C LEU A 76 -3.46 7.77 -2.72
N GLY A 77 -3.24 7.90 -1.41
CA GLY A 77 -2.22 8.75 -0.82
C GLY A 77 -2.51 10.25 -0.94
N ALA A 78 -1.60 11.07 -0.39
CA ALA A 78 -1.71 12.54 -0.34
C ALA A 78 -1.01 13.24 -1.51
N GLY A 79 -0.64 12.51 -2.56
CA GLY A 79 0.22 13.01 -3.63
C GLY A 79 -0.36 14.29 -4.24
N GLN A 80 0.48 15.30 -4.46
CA GLN A 80 0.12 16.53 -5.18
C GLN A 80 -0.25 16.19 -6.63
N ILE A 81 -1.48 15.72 -6.84
CA ILE A 81 -2.06 15.44 -8.13
C ILE A 81 -3.44 16.10 -8.10
N ASN A 82 -3.64 17.05 -9.00
CA ASN A 82 -4.86 17.87 -9.12
C ASN A 82 -6.14 17.06 -9.42
N ASP A 83 -6.07 15.72 -9.42
CA ASP A 83 -7.13 14.82 -9.92
C ASP A 83 -7.47 13.66 -8.97
N ILE A 84 -6.82 13.55 -7.79
CA ILE A 84 -7.09 12.43 -6.85
C ILE A 84 -8.54 12.41 -6.41
N GLU A 85 -9.16 13.57 -6.20
CA GLU A 85 -10.56 13.62 -5.80
C GLU A 85 -11.48 13.05 -6.90
N SER A 86 -11.17 13.33 -8.17
CA SER A 86 -11.93 12.77 -9.29
C SER A 86 -11.69 11.28 -9.45
N GLU A 87 -10.45 10.82 -9.25
CA GLU A 87 -10.07 9.41 -9.31
C GLU A 87 -10.69 8.59 -8.18
N VAL A 88 -10.72 9.13 -6.97
CA VAL A 88 -11.45 8.53 -5.85
C VAL A 88 -12.93 8.43 -6.20
N ARG A 89 -13.54 9.52 -6.68
CA ARG A 89 -14.97 9.57 -7.02
C ARG A 89 -15.35 8.54 -8.08
N ILE A 90 -14.64 8.52 -9.22
CA ILE A 90 -14.93 7.58 -10.31
C ILE A 90 -14.71 6.12 -9.88
N THR A 91 -13.72 5.87 -9.02
CA THR A 91 -13.44 4.52 -8.50
C THR A 91 -14.54 4.06 -7.56
N VAL A 92 -14.95 4.92 -6.62
CA VAL A 92 -16.07 4.65 -5.71
C VAL A 92 -17.35 4.35 -6.49
N GLU A 93 -17.67 5.17 -7.50
CA GLU A 93 -18.83 4.93 -8.37
C GLU A 93 -18.75 3.56 -9.08
N CYS A 94 -17.59 3.21 -9.65
CA CYS A 94 -17.41 1.92 -10.32
C CYS A 94 -17.59 0.74 -9.35
N ILE A 95 -17.08 0.84 -8.12
CA ILE A 95 -17.25 -0.21 -7.10
C ILE A 95 -18.73 -0.33 -6.71
N LEU A 96 -19.39 0.79 -6.40
CA LEU A 96 -20.80 0.81 -5.99
C LEU A 96 -21.76 0.28 -7.07
N GLU A 97 -21.40 0.42 -8.34
CA GLU A 97 -22.13 -0.13 -9.50
C GLU A 97 -21.87 -1.61 -9.73
N SER A 98 -20.65 -2.08 -9.41
CA SER A 98 -20.26 -3.47 -9.59
C SER A 98 -20.88 -4.39 -8.53
N ASP A 99 -21.15 -3.88 -7.34
CA ASP A 99 -21.81 -4.61 -6.25
C ASP A 99 -22.73 -3.68 -5.45
N SER A 100 -24.03 -4.00 -5.46
CA SER A 100 -25.05 -3.24 -4.75
C SER A 100 -25.04 -3.42 -3.23
N SER A 101 -24.32 -4.41 -2.71
CA SER A 101 -24.25 -4.76 -1.28
C SER A 101 -22.92 -4.41 -0.61
N CYS A 102 -21.87 -4.11 -1.38
CA CYS A 102 -20.55 -3.81 -0.81
C CYS A 102 -20.51 -2.48 -0.06
N TYR A 103 -19.55 -2.38 0.85
CA TYR A 103 -19.16 -1.15 1.55
C TYR A 103 -17.75 -0.71 1.14
N ILE A 104 -17.50 0.60 1.23
CA ILE A 104 -16.21 1.18 0.88
C ILE A 104 -15.71 2.03 2.05
N VAL A 105 -14.48 1.79 2.47
CA VAL A 105 -13.75 2.59 3.45
C VAL A 105 -12.68 3.38 2.71
N ILE A 106 -12.78 4.71 2.74
CA ILE A 106 -11.81 5.60 2.11
C ILE A 106 -10.83 6.09 3.18
N GLY A 107 -9.56 5.73 3.04
CA GLY A 107 -8.48 6.22 3.90
C GLY A 107 -8.07 7.65 3.51
N GLU A 108 -8.43 8.63 4.34
CA GLU A 108 -8.04 10.02 4.14
C GLU A 108 -6.61 10.27 4.61
N SER A 109 -5.89 11.15 3.91
CA SER A 109 -4.64 11.68 4.44
C SER A 109 -4.92 12.61 5.63
N LEU A 110 -4.20 12.41 6.74
CA LEU A 110 -4.22 13.36 7.87
C LEU A 110 -3.73 14.76 7.48
N LEU A 111 -2.87 14.86 6.46
CA LEU A 111 -2.24 16.10 5.98
C LEU A 111 -2.97 16.74 4.79
N GLY A 112 -3.90 16.00 4.17
CA GLY A 112 -4.62 16.42 2.97
C GLY A 112 -5.93 17.14 3.27
N GLN A 113 -6.57 17.61 2.19
CA GLN A 113 -7.96 18.08 2.24
C GLN A 113 -8.90 16.91 2.52
N ARG A 114 -10.04 17.22 3.14
CA ARG A 114 -11.11 16.22 3.34
C ARG A 114 -11.79 15.95 2.01
N ILE A 115 -12.13 14.70 1.80
CA ILE A 115 -12.90 14.25 0.65
C ILE A 115 -14.38 14.52 0.98
N ASP A 116 -15.03 15.36 0.19
CA ASP A 116 -16.47 15.58 0.30
C ASP A 116 -17.21 14.53 -0.56
N PHE A 117 -17.50 13.39 0.08
CA PHE A 117 -18.25 12.30 -0.52
C PHE A 117 -19.26 11.73 0.47
N GLN A 118 -20.55 11.79 0.13
CA GLN A 118 -21.63 11.28 0.96
C GLN A 118 -22.35 10.14 0.25
N HIS A 119 -22.34 8.97 0.89
CA HIS A 119 -23.11 7.80 0.45
C HIS A 119 -23.28 6.83 1.62
N GLU A 120 -24.44 6.20 1.76
CA GLU A 120 -24.78 5.33 2.90
C GLU A 120 -23.85 4.11 3.06
N ARG A 121 -23.25 3.65 1.96
CA ARG A 121 -22.28 2.54 1.91
C ARG A 121 -20.81 2.96 1.93
N VAL A 122 -20.53 4.27 2.07
CA VAL A 122 -19.16 4.79 2.12
C VAL A 122 -18.83 5.27 3.53
N ARG A 123 -17.63 4.96 4.00
CA ARG A 123 -17.08 5.39 5.28
C ARG A 123 -15.78 6.12 5.03
N LEU A 124 -15.58 7.24 5.72
CA LEU A 124 -14.30 7.95 5.71
C LEU A 124 -13.51 7.53 6.94
N LEU A 125 -12.31 6.98 6.72
CA LEU A 125 -11.36 6.61 7.75
C LEU A 125 -10.25 7.65 7.78
N ARG A 126 -10.23 8.48 8.83
CA ARG A 126 -9.17 9.45 9.08
C ARG A 126 -8.52 9.15 10.42
N ASP A 127 -7.78 8.04 10.45
CA ASP A 127 -7.05 7.55 11.61
C ASP A 127 -5.63 7.12 11.21
N TYR A 128 -4.81 6.73 12.17
CA TYR A 128 -3.49 6.15 11.92
C TYR A 128 -2.99 5.34 13.14
N PRO A 129 -2.41 4.14 12.93
CA PRO A 129 -2.21 3.45 11.65
C PRO A 129 -3.44 2.68 11.17
N ASN A 130 -3.76 2.77 9.87
CA ASN A 130 -4.92 2.10 9.30
C ASN A 130 -4.74 0.57 9.17
N SER A 131 -3.49 0.08 9.22
CA SER A 131 -3.17 -1.33 9.09
C SER A 131 -3.78 -2.21 10.19
N ILE A 132 -4.19 -1.63 11.33
CA ILE A 132 -4.92 -2.34 12.40
C ILE A 132 -6.29 -2.88 11.95
N TYR A 133 -6.85 -2.35 10.86
CA TYR A 133 -8.19 -2.70 10.38
C TYR A 133 -8.21 -3.69 9.21
N LEU A 134 -7.04 -4.11 8.68
CA LEU A 134 -6.98 -4.82 7.40
C LEU A 134 -7.66 -6.20 7.41
N ASN A 135 -7.78 -6.84 8.59
CA ASN A 135 -8.54 -8.08 8.73
C ASN A 135 -10.05 -7.89 8.46
N GLY A 136 -10.55 -6.66 8.52
CA GLY A 136 -11.91 -6.29 8.17
C GLY A 136 -12.17 -6.05 6.68
N ILE A 137 -11.10 -6.03 5.86
CA ILE A 137 -11.12 -5.61 4.46
C ILE A 137 -10.99 -6.84 3.54
N ASP A 138 -11.78 -6.89 2.47
CA ASP A 138 -11.76 -7.99 1.52
C ASP A 138 -10.99 -7.63 0.24
N TYR A 139 -11.07 -6.37 -0.20
CA TYR A 139 -10.35 -5.87 -1.38
C TYR A 139 -9.79 -4.47 -1.13
N SER A 140 -8.74 -4.09 -1.86
CA SER A 140 -8.10 -2.79 -1.70
C SER A 140 -7.82 -2.11 -3.04
N VAL A 141 -7.78 -0.77 -3.02
CA VAL A 141 -7.30 0.05 -4.12
C VAL A 141 -6.26 1.03 -3.57
N GLN A 142 -5.02 0.95 -4.07
CA GLN A 142 -3.86 1.64 -3.49
C GLN A 142 -3.03 2.36 -4.55
N ALA A 143 -2.33 3.42 -4.15
CA ALA A 143 -1.32 4.04 -5.03
C ALA A 143 -0.02 3.22 -5.17
N GLY A 144 0.28 2.31 -4.23
CA GLY A 144 1.46 1.45 -4.33
C GLY A 144 2.79 2.10 -3.92
N GLY A 145 2.73 3.13 -3.07
CA GLY A 145 3.90 3.59 -2.32
C GLY A 145 4.41 2.50 -1.38
N TYR A 146 5.66 2.63 -0.92
CA TYR A 146 6.36 1.62 -0.12
C TYR A 146 5.51 1.04 1.03
N ASN A 147 5.02 1.88 1.96
CA ASN A 147 4.23 1.41 3.10
C ASN A 147 2.95 0.68 2.66
N SER A 148 2.11 1.33 1.85
CA SER A 148 0.83 0.77 1.41
C SER A 148 0.98 -0.56 0.66
N PHE A 149 2.05 -0.70 -0.14
CA PHE A 149 2.31 -1.93 -0.87
C PHE A 149 2.67 -3.07 0.08
N HIS A 150 3.63 -2.84 0.99
CA HIS A 150 4.07 -3.87 1.93
C HIS A 150 2.98 -4.22 2.96
N GLU A 151 2.15 -3.26 3.37
CA GLU A 151 0.98 -3.53 4.21
C GLU A 151 -0.02 -4.46 3.51
N MET A 152 -0.39 -4.20 2.25
CA MET A 152 -1.32 -5.07 1.49
C MET A 152 -0.71 -6.45 1.21
N ARG A 153 0.60 -6.50 0.93
CA ARG A 153 1.32 -7.75 0.67
C ARG A 153 1.35 -8.63 1.92
N VAL A 154 1.60 -8.06 3.09
CA VAL A 154 1.60 -8.80 4.36
C VAL A 154 0.19 -9.17 4.79
N SER A 155 -0.82 -8.32 4.58
CA SER A 155 -2.22 -8.65 4.86
C SER A 155 -2.86 -9.57 3.82
N ARG A 156 -2.14 -9.89 2.73
CA ARG A 156 -2.63 -10.67 1.58
C ARG A 156 -3.94 -10.15 1.00
N THR A 157 -4.15 -8.84 1.04
CA THR A 157 -5.38 -8.24 0.56
C THR A 157 -5.32 -8.11 -0.96
N PRO A 158 -6.23 -8.75 -1.73
CA PRO A 158 -6.27 -8.56 -3.18
C PRO A 158 -6.42 -7.08 -3.52
N THR A 159 -5.50 -6.54 -4.32
CA THR A 159 -5.33 -5.10 -4.46
C THR A 159 -5.27 -4.64 -5.91
N ILE A 160 -6.05 -3.62 -6.24
CA ILE A 160 -5.90 -2.84 -7.47
C ILE A 160 -4.92 -1.70 -7.21
N PHE A 161 -3.87 -1.60 -8.01
CA PHE A 161 -2.85 -0.57 -7.88
C PHE A 161 -3.00 0.51 -8.94
N PHE A 162 -3.01 1.76 -8.49
CA PHE A 162 -2.97 2.98 -9.28
C PHE A 162 -1.59 3.65 -9.08
N PRO A 163 -0.50 3.08 -9.63
CA PRO A 163 0.85 3.61 -9.42
C PRO A 163 0.96 5.05 -9.90
N ASN A 164 1.59 5.91 -9.11
CA ASN A 164 1.98 7.22 -9.58
C ASN A 164 3.19 7.10 -10.50
N MET A 165 3.00 7.40 -11.78
CA MET A 165 4.05 7.34 -12.80
C MET A 165 5.01 8.54 -12.77
N LYS A 166 4.74 9.55 -11.93
CA LYS A 166 5.50 10.80 -11.81
C LYS A 166 6.28 10.86 -10.49
N THR A 167 6.76 9.73 -10.01
CA THR A 167 7.60 9.64 -8.82
C THR A 167 9.09 9.73 -9.19
N GLY A 168 9.89 10.24 -8.25
CA GLY A 168 11.34 10.36 -8.44
C GLY A 168 12.07 9.05 -8.19
N MET A 169 12.52 8.82 -6.95
CA MET A 169 13.23 7.59 -6.56
C MET A 169 12.28 6.42 -6.20
N ASP A 170 10.99 6.68 -6.03
CA ASP A 170 10.00 5.68 -5.63
C ASP A 170 9.33 5.06 -6.87
N ASP A 171 9.88 3.96 -7.41
CA ASP A 171 9.30 3.28 -8.58
C ASP A 171 8.06 2.45 -8.20
N GLN A 172 6.94 3.16 -8.00
CA GLN A 172 5.66 2.55 -7.63
C GLN A 172 5.17 1.55 -8.67
N ASN A 173 5.38 1.82 -9.97
CA ASN A 173 4.91 0.91 -11.01
C ASN A 173 5.65 -0.43 -10.98
N ALA A 174 6.99 -0.39 -10.87
CA ALA A 174 7.77 -1.62 -10.75
C ALA A 174 7.37 -2.41 -9.49
N ARG A 175 7.12 -1.72 -8.37
CA ARG A 175 6.66 -2.36 -7.14
C ARG A 175 5.30 -3.03 -7.32
N CYS A 176 4.32 -2.32 -7.85
CA CYS A 176 2.98 -2.86 -8.07
C CYS A 176 2.97 -4.05 -9.04
N LYS A 177 3.89 -4.10 -10.01
CA LYS A 177 4.03 -5.26 -10.91
C LYS A 177 4.44 -6.53 -10.19
N VAL A 178 5.18 -6.43 -9.08
CA VAL A 178 5.48 -7.59 -8.23
C VAL A 178 4.20 -8.24 -7.70
N ALA A 179 3.16 -7.46 -7.37
CA ALA A 179 1.88 -8.02 -6.93
C ALA A 179 1.15 -8.82 -8.01
N VAL A 180 1.32 -8.43 -9.28
CA VAL A 180 0.79 -9.17 -10.44
C VAL A 180 1.55 -10.47 -10.62
N ASP A 181 2.88 -10.41 -10.56
CA ASP A 181 3.74 -11.59 -10.68
C ASP A 181 3.50 -12.60 -9.54
N GLU A 182 3.20 -12.09 -8.34
CA GLU A 182 2.81 -12.89 -7.17
C GLU A 182 1.34 -13.32 -7.16
N GLY A 183 0.53 -12.85 -8.11
CA GLY A 183 -0.86 -13.30 -8.29
C GLY A 183 -1.88 -12.76 -7.28
N TRP A 184 -1.59 -11.65 -6.59
CA TRP A 184 -2.52 -11.03 -5.63
C TRP A 184 -2.93 -9.60 -5.99
N GLY A 185 -2.36 -9.02 -7.04
CA GLY A 185 -2.67 -7.64 -7.45
C GLY A 185 -2.95 -7.45 -8.92
N VAL A 186 -3.64 -6.36 -9.24
CA VAL A 186 -3.92 -5.87 -10.59
C VAL A 186 -3.36 -4.46 -10.72
N VAL A 187 -2.73 -4.10 -11.85
CA VAL A 187 -2.17 -2.75 -12.07
C VAL A 187 -2.96 -2.01 -13.14
N VAL A 188 -3.43 -0.80 -12.81
CA VAL A 188 -4.13 0.09 -13.74
C VAL A 188 -3.27 1.34 -13.99
N GLU A 189 -2.48 1.30 -15.06
CA GLU A 189 -1.63 2.44 -15.46
C GLU A 189 -2.45 3.61 -16.02
N THR A 190 -3.58 3.34 -16.68
CA THR A 190 -4.50 4.37 -17.21
C THR A 190 -5.90 4.21 -16.61
N ARG A 191 -6.30 5.17 -15.78
CA ARG A 191 -7.49 5.08 -14.89
C ARG A 191 -8.76 5.61 -15.58
N THR A 192 -9.17 4.95 -16.66
CA THR A 192 -10.49 5.20 -17.25
C THR A 192 -11.56 4.39 -16.52
N ARG A 193 -12.81 4.86 -16.52
CA ARG A 193 -13.96 4.10 -15.98
C ARG A 193 -13.98 2.64 -16.44
N LYS A 194 -13.76 2.42 -17.74
CA LYS A 194 -13.70 1.08 -18.34
C LYS A 194 -12.61 0.22 -17.71
N ASN A 195 -11.39 0.76 -17.58
CA ASN A 195 -10.27 0.01 -17.01
C ASN A 195 -10.46 -0.27 -15.52
N ILE A 196 -11.08 0.66 -14.78
CA ILE A 196 -11.41 0.46 -13.37
C ILE A 196 -12.43 -0.68 -13.22
N LEU A 197 -13.54 -0.66 -13.98
CA LEU A 197 -14.53 -1.74 -13.95
C LEU A 197 -13.94 -3.11 -14.30
N LEU A 198 -13.06 -3.17 -15.31
CA LEU A 198 -12.35 -4.41 -15.66
C LEU A 198 -11.46 -4.88 -14.51
N SER A 199 -10.71 -3.98 -13.87
CA SER A 199 -9.83 -4.33 -12.74
C SER A 199 -10.60 -4.79 -11.49
N ILE A 200 -11.82 -4.28 -11.26
CA ILE A 200 -12.70 -4.75 -10.18
C ILE A 200 -13.10 -6.20 -10.42
N ALA A 201 -13.56 -6.53 -11.62
CA ALA A 201 -13.91 -7.90 -11.98
C ALA A 201 -12.69 -8.84 -11.91
N GLU A 202 -11.52 -8.36 -12.35
CA GLU A 202 -10.27 -9.13 -12.32
C GLU A 202 -9.82 -9.41 -10.89
N VAL A 203 -9.74 -8.40 -10.01
CA VAL A 203 -9.27 -8.60 -8.63
C VAL A 203 -10.24 -9.48 -7.83
N GLN A 204 -11.54 -9.42 -8.10
CA GLN A 204 -12.55 -10.28 -7.46
C GLN A 204 -12.44 -11.75 -7.91
N SER A 205 -11.78 -12.01 -9.04
CA SER A 205 -11.49 -13.38 -9.49
C SER A 205 -10.22 -13.97 -8.88
N ILE A 206 -9.41 -13.14 -8.21
CA ILE A 206 -8.20 -13.58 -7.52
C ILE A 206 -8.59 -14.29 -6.22
N ASN A 207 -8.14 -15.54 -6.09
CA ASN A 207 -8.12 -16.23 -4.81
C ASN A 207 -6.65 -16.30 -4.36
N PRO A 208 -6.19 -15.43 -3.47
CA PRO A 208 -4.82 -15.51 -2.97
C PRO A 208 -4.70 -16.81 -2.18
N GLY A 209 -4.15 -17.85 -2.80
CA GLY A 209 -4.00 -19.16 -2.15
C GLY A 209 -3.18 -19.06 -0.86
N ASP A 210 -3.39 -20.02 0.05
CA ASP A 210 -2.68 -20.07 1.34
C ASP A 210 -1.14 -20.21 1.20
N ASP A 211 -0.67 -20.61 0.01
CA ASP A 211 0.74 -20.92 -0.28
C ASP A 211 1.65 -19.69 -0.46
N ILE A 212 1.10 -18.47 -0.49
CA ILE A 212 1.90 -17.23 -0.58
C ILE A 212 2.21 -16.75 0.85
N ILE A 213 3.03 -17.52 1.57
CA ILE A 213 3.76 -17.00 2.73
C ILE A 213 5.10 -16.52 2.17
N PRO A 214 5.37 -15.21 2.04
CA PRO A 214 6.75 -14.77 1.94
C PRO A 214 7.43 -15.25 3.22
N ASP A 215 8.28 -16.27 3.10
CA ASP A 215 9.11 -16.76 4.18
C ASP A 215 9.74 -15.56 4.91
N LYS A 216 9.50 -15.46 6.22
CA LYS A 216 10.26 -14.66 7.20
C LYS A 216 10.21 -13.12 7.08
N ILE A 217 9.03 -12.50 7.25
CA ILE A 217 8.97 -11.10 7.74
C ILE A 217 8.88 -11.04 9.27
N THR A 218 8.54 -12.14 9.94
CA THR A 218 8.38 -12.21 11.41
C THR A 218 9.69 -12.40 12.18
N ASP A 219 10.82 -12.59 11.48
CA ASP A 219 12.13 -12.74 12.14
C ASP A 219 12.68 -11.36 12.52
N MET A 220 12.39 -10.94 13.74
CA MET A 220 12.89 -9.70 14.35
C MET A 220 14.32 -9.85 14.90
N GLY A 221 15.03 -10.96 14.63
CA GLY A 221 16.41 -11.16 15.09
C GLY A 221 17.39 -10.08 14.61
N TRP A 222 17.04 -9.35 13.54
CA TRP A 222 17.81 -8.17 13.11
C TRP A 222 17.75 -7.01 14.12
N VAL A 223 16.68 -6.89 14.92
CA VAL A 223 16.56 -5.85 15.94
C VAL A 223 17.57 -6.09 17.07
N GLU A 224 17.76 -7.35 17.46
CA GLU A 224 18.80 -7.72 18.44
C GLU A 224 20.21 -7.43 17.92
N SER A 225 20.44 -7.51 16.60
CA SER A 225 21.73 -7.17 15.99
C SER A 225 22.03 -5.66 15.96
N LEU A 226 21.06 -4.81 16.31
CA LEU A 226 21.20 -3.35 16.36
C LEU A 226 21.43 -2.79 17.78
N LEU A 227 21.31 -3.62 18.82
CA LEU A 227 21.41 -3.23 20.24
C LEU A 227 22.73 -3.71 20.86
#